data_AF-A0A7L8RT59-F1
#
_entry.id   AF-A0A7L8RT59-F1
#
_cell.length_a   1.000
_cell.length_b   1.000
_cell.length_c   1.000
_cell.angle_alpha   90.00
_cell.angle_beta   90.00
_cell.angle_gamma   90.00
#
_symmetry.space_group_name_H-M   'P 1'
#
loop_
_entity.id
_entity.type
_entity.pdbx_description
1 polymer ?
#
loop_
_entity_poly.entity_id
_entity_poly.type
_entity_poly.pdbx_seq_one_letter_code
_entity_poly.pdbx_strand_id
1 'polypeptide(L)'
;MRIGDIRKRAQGVKAGTVSSLELDYARGILRAHGGDINSALYVVGLCGAADDALLIEPYLRGPERDVHGETALKALVRYLGLVDRYRPLLRKLIMSPTDLGWMNSRMSAIHLAKDYFKDFRDDELGCELVAIFCNPSDQDQLSARGTLVDILGIRDELGDPFGLELEAGDTDAGYIVKMARQRFNCHGGLH
;
A
#
# COMPACT_ATOMS: atom_id res chain seq x y z
N MET A 1 -18.12 8.62 22.54
CA MET A 1 -16.96 7.74 22.23
C MET A 1 -16.09 8.48 21.21
N ARG A 2 -14.76 8.61 21.41
CA ARG A 2 -13.88 9.33 20.47
C ARG A 2 -13.16 8.32 19.59
N ILE A 3 -13.49 8.26 18.30
CA ILE A 3 -12.91 7.28 17.36
C ILE A 3 -11.38 7.40 17.25
N GLY A 4 -10.82 8.60 17.38
CA GLY A 4 -9.36 8.79 17.39
C GLY A 4 -8.64 8.07 18.54
N ASP A 5 -9.25 7.94 19.72
CA ASP A 5 -8.67 7.19 20.85
C ASP A 5 -8.75 5.68 20.61
N ILE A 6 -9.83 5.21 19.96
CA ILE A 6 -9.98 3.81 19.56
C ILE A 6 -8.93 3.46 18.50
N ARG A 7 -8.77 4.32 17.48
CA ARG A 7 -7.75 4.17 16.44
C ARG A 7 -6.34 4.00 17.02
N LYS A 8 -5.96 4.88 17.96
CA LYS A 8 -4.64 4.79 18.61
C LYS A 8 -4.42 3.45 19.31
N ARG A 9 -5.47 2.88 19.94
CA ARG A 9 -5.40 1.55 20.56
C ARG A 9 -5.35 0.43 19.52
N ALA A 10 -6.17 0.50 18.48
CA ALA A 10 -6.13 -0.44 17.35
C ALA A 10 -4.74 -0.53 16.71
N GLN A 11 -4.06 0.61 16.57
CA GLN A 11 -2.71 0.72 16.00
C GLN A 11 -1.59 0.32 16.98
N GLY A 12 -1.91 -0.02 18.24
CA GLY A 12 -0.91 -0.29 19.28
C GLY A 12 -0.13 0.95 19.77
N VAL A 13 -0.48 2.15 19.32
CA VAL A 13 0.13 3.43 19.76
C VAL A 13 -0.27 3.77 21.20
N LYS A 14 -1.46 3.34 21.63
CA LYS A 14 -1.97 3.49 22.99
C LYS A 14 -2.33 2.12 23.55
N ALA A 15 -2.06 1.90 24.83
CA ALA A 15 -2.41 0.66 25.51
C ALA A 15 -3.94 0.42 25.55
N GLY A 16 -4.33 -0.86 25.50
CA GLY A 16 -5.70 -1.34 25.65
C GLY A 16 -6.28 -1.98 24.37
N THR A 17 -7.27 -2.85 24.54
CA THR A 17 -7.91 -3.59 23.45
C THR A 17 -9.14 -2.87 22.91
N VAL A 18 -9.42 -2.96 21.61
CA VAL A 18 -10.68 -2.48 21.04
C VAL A 18 -11.79 -3.48 21.36
N SER A 19 -12.86 -3.02 21.99
CA SER A 19 -14.02 -3.86 22.31
C SER A 19 -14.93 -4.03 21.09
N SER A 20 -15.81 -5.04 21.11
CA SER A 20 -16.82 -5.25 20.06
C SER A 20 -17.73 -4.03 19.87
N LEU A 21 -18.15 -3.39 20.97
CA LEU A 21 -18.97 -2.17 20.92
C LEU A 21 -18.25 -1.00 20.22
N GLU A 22 -16.94 -0.87 20.44
CA GLU A 22 -16.13 0.17 19.80
C GLU A 22 -15.90 -0.12 18.30
N LEU A 23 -15.74 -1.39 17.95
CA LEU A 23 -15.69 -1.82 16.56
C LEU A 23 -17.03 -1.57 15.86
N ASP A 24 -18.16 -1.88 16.50
CA ASP A 24 -19.49 -1.61 15.96
C ASP A 24 -19.78 -0.12 15.81
N TYR A 25 -19.25 0.71 16.72
CA TYR A 25 -19.27 2.15 16.56
C TYR A 25 -18.48 2.60 15.32
N ALA A 26 -17.29 2.06 15.07
CA ALA A 26 -16.51 2.35 13.87
C ALA A 26 -17.22 1.89 12.59
N ARG A 27 -17.84 0.70 12.59
CA ARG A 27 -18.69 0.23 11.49
C ARG A 27 -19.87 1.17 11.25
N GLY A 28 -20.46 1.70 12.32
CA GLY A 28 -21.54 2.70 12.25
C GLY A 28 -21.12 3.97 11.50
N ILE A 29 -19.90 4.48 11.75
CA ILE A 29 -19.33 5.63 11.03
C ILE A 29 -19.23 5.34 9.52
N LEU A 30 -18.71 4.15 9.16
CA LEU A 30 -18.58 3.76 7.75
C LEU A 30 -19.95 3.61 7.07
N ARG A 31 -20.92 2.95 7.73
CA ARG A 31 -22.29 2.81 7.19
C ARG A 31 -23.00 4.15 6.99
N ALA A 32 -22.75 5.09 7.89
CA ALA A 32 -23.38 6.41 7.84
C ALA A 32 -22.73 7.36 6.83
N HIS A 33 -21.57 7.00 6.24
CA HIS A 33 -20.78 7.89 5.40
C HIS A 33 -20.55 9.26 6.07
N GLY A 34 -20.27 9.26 7.38
CA GLY A 34 -20.25 10.50 8.15
C GLY A 34 -19.50 10.39 9.46
N GLY A 35 -18.78 11.46 9.80
CA GLY A 35 -17.86 11.51 10.94
C GLY A 35 -16.40 11.37 10.51
N ASP A 36 -15.54 10.87 11.41
CA ASP A 36 -14.12 10.64 11.11
C ASP A 36 -13.94 9.25 10.48
N ILE A 37 -14.17 9.19 9.17
CA ILE A 37 -14.09 7.99 8.32
C ILE A 37 -12.67 7.43 8.31
N ASN A 38 -11.65 8.28 8.20
CA ASN A 38 -10.26 7.81 8.16
C ASN A 38 -9.92 7.00 9.42
N SER A 39 -10.30 7.49 10.60
CA SER A 39 -10.12 6.72 11.83
C SER A 39 -10.95 5.44 11.87
N ALA A 40 -12.19 5.47 11.37
CA ALA A 40 -13.02 4.28 11.29
C ALA A 40 -12.44 3.20 10.36
N LEU A 41 -11.87 3.58 9.20
CA LEU A 41 -11.19 2.66 8.28
C LEU A 41 -10.00 1.95 8.95
N TYR A 42 -9.20 2.67 9.73
CA TYR A 42 -8.13 2.05 10.52
C TYR A 42 -8.66 1.07 11.56
N VAL A 43 -9.69 1.45 12.32
CA VAL A 43 -10.24 0.59 13.38
C VAL A 43 -10.86 -0.67 12.78
N VAL A 44 -11.70 -0.53 11.75
CA VAL A 44 -12.35 -1.68 11.08
C VAL A 44 -11.31 -2.54 10.37
N GLY A 45 -10.32 -1.93 9.70
CA GLY A 45 -9.26 -2.69 9.06
C GLY A 45 -8.44 -3.54 10.05
N LEU A 46 -8.03 -2.96 11.18
CA LEU A 46 -7.11 -3.63 12.13
C LEU A 46 -7.81 -4.60 13.09
N CYS A 47 -9.09 -4.37 13.39
CA CYS A 47 -9.83 -5.14 14.40
C CYS A 47 -11.06 -5.86 13.85
N GLY A 48 -11.39 -5.68 12.57
CA GLY A 48 -12.54 -6.29 11.91
C GLY A 48 -12.25 -7.70 11.37
N ALA A 49 -13.18 -8.16 10.55
CA ALA A 49 -13.11 -9.45 9.87
C ALA A 49 -13.26 -9.29 8.34
N ALA A 50 -12.99 -10.36 7.59
CA ALA A 50 -13.08 -10.35 6.12
C ALA A 50 -14.41 -9.79 5.58
N ASP A 51 -15.52 -10.07 6.26
CA ASP A 51 -16.86 -9.61 5.86
C ASP A 51 -17.04 -8.08 5.97
N ASP A 52 -16.21 -7.40 6.78
CA ASP A 52 -16.20 -5.95 6.86
C ASP A 52 -15.70 -5.28 5.57
N ALA A 53 -15.13 -6.05 4.63
CA ALA A 53 -14.73 -5.54 3.32
C ALA A 53 -15.88 -4.82 2.60
N LEU A 54 -17.11 -5.33 2.71
CA LEU A 54 -18.29 -4.72 2.09
C LEU A 54 -18.59 -3.31 2.62
N LEU A 55 -18.14 -2.99 3.84
CA LEU A 55 -18.27 -1.64 4.42
C LEU A 55 -17.18 -0.69 3.91
N ILE A 56 -16.04 -1.22 3.47
CA ILE A 56 -14.87 -0.42 3.07
C ILE A 56 -14.84 -0.20 1.56
N GLU A 57 -15.28 -1.18 0.75
CA GLU A 57 -15.31 -1.10 -0.72
C GLU A 57 -15.98 0.15 -1.31
N PRO A 58 -17.06 0.71 -0.72
CA PRO A 58 -17.64 1.97 -1.19
C PRO A 58 -16.64 3.12 -1.22
N TYR A 59 -15.63 3.14 -0.34
CA TYR A 59 -14.59 4.18 -0.30
C TYR A 59 -13.52 4.03 -1.38
N LEU A 60 -13.52 2.95 -2.17
CA LEU A 60 -12.69 2.82 -3.36
C LEU A 60 -13.37 3.34 -4.63
N ARG A 61 -14.71 3.40 -4.66
CA ARG A 61 -15.49 3.63 -5.89
C ARG A 61 -16.43 4.82 -5.79
N GLY A 62 -16.88 5.14 -4.58
CA GLY A 62 -17.82 6.20 -4.27
C GLY A 62 -17.23 7.61 -4.36
N PRO A 63 -18.02 8.63 -3.98
CA PRO A 63 -17.64 10.03 -4.10
C PRO A 63 -16.46 10.43 -3.20
N GLU A 64 -16.22 9.68 -2.13
CA GLU A 64 -15.18 9.99 -1.13
C GLU A 64 -13.82 9.35 -1.45
N ARG A 65 -13.70 8.69 -2.62
CA ARG A 65 -12.51 7.91 -2.99
C ARG A 65 -11.23 8.74 -3.12
N ASP A 66 -11.32 10.00 -3.51
CA ASP A 66 -10.14 10.87 -3.60
C ASP A 66 -9.59 11.27 -2.22
N VAL A 67 -10.40 11.11 -1.16
CA VAL A 67 -9.99 11.42 0.22
C VAL A 67 -9.65 10.15 1.00
N HIS A 68 -10.35 9.05 0.73
CA HIS A 68 -10.29 7.84 1.55
C HIS A 68 -9.82 6.59 0.81
N GLY A 69 -9.64 6.65 -0.53
CA GLY A 69 -9.29 5.51 -1.36
C GLY A 69 -7.99 4.83 -0.98
N GLU A 70 -6.95 5.60 -0.65
CA GLU A 70 -5.67 5.07 -0.14
C GLU A 70 -5.88 4.27 1.15
N THR A 71 -6.48 4.90 2.18
CA THR A 71 -6.71 4.23 3.47
C THR A 71 -7.62 3.02 3.30
N ALA A 72 -8.65 3.11 2.47
CA ALA A 72 -9.57 2.01 2.19
C ALA A 72 -8.86 0.83 1.54
N LEU A 73 -8.03 1.08 0.52
CA LEU A 73 -7.26 0.02 -0.16
C LEU A 73 -6.30 -0.66 0.83
N LYS A 74 -5.61 0.13 1.65
CA LYS A 74 -4.70 -0.38 2.68
C LYS A 74 -5.43 -1.20 3.74
N ALA A 75 -6.60 -0.74 4.20
CA ALA A 75 -7.42 -1.46 5.16
C ALA A 75 -7.87 -2.82 4.63
N LEU A 76 -8.33 -2.87 3.38
CA LEU A 76 -8.74 -4.10 2.70
C LEU A 76 -7.57 -5.07 2.52
N VAL A 77 -6.47 -4.62 1.94
CA VAL A 77 -5.35 -5.49 1.54
C VAL A 77 -4.53 -5.91 2.75
N ARG A 78 -4.05 -4.95 3.54
CA ARG A 78 -3.04 -5.20 4.58
C ARG A 78 -3.69 -5.54 5.91
N TYR A 79 -4.68 -4.78 6.35
CA TYR A 79 -5.21 -4.91 7.71
C TYR A 79 -6.21 -6.06 7.83
N LEU A 80 -7.15 -6.18 6.88
CA LEU A 80 -8.03 -7.35 6.79
C LEU A 80 -7.37 -8.57 6.14
N GLY A 81 -6.16 -8.41 5.58
CA GLY A 81 -5.41 -9.51 4.96
C GLY A 81 -6.01 -10.03 3.66
N LEU A 82 -6.84 -9.25 2.96
CA LEU A 82 -7.59 -9.70 1.78
C LEU A 82 -6.79 -9.55 0.47
N VAL A 83 -5.47 -9.65 0.54
CA VAL A 83 -4.61 -9.43 -0.63
C VAL A 83 -5.01 -10.28 -1.82
N ASP A 84 -5.31 -11.57 -1.63
CA ASP A 84 -5.73 -12.49 -2.70
C ASP A 84 -6.96 -11.97 -3.47
N ARG A 85 -7.95 -11.42 -2.75
CA ARG A 85 -9.17 -10.84 -3.33
C ARG A 85 -8.87 -9.58 -4.14
N TYR A 86 -7.90 -8.78 -3.72
CA TYR A 86 -7.60 -7.49 -4.34
C TYR A 86 -6.36 -7.48 -5.24
N ARG A 87 -5.65 -8.61 -5.41
CA ARG A 87 -4.53 -8.73 -6.36
C ARG A 87 -4.86 -8.21 -7.76
N PRO A 88 -6.01 -8.55 -8.38
CA PRO A 88 -6.34 -8.02 -9.71
C PRO A 88 -6.43 -6.49 -9.76
N LEU A 89 -6.93 -5.86 -8.68
CA LEU A 89 -6.99 -4.42 -8.57
C LEU A 89 -5.59 -3.83 -8.40
N LEU A 90 -4.78 -4.37 -7.49
CA LEU A 90 -3.40 -3.90 -7.26
C LEU A 90 -2.57 -3.97 -8.54
N ARG A 91 -2.61 -5.11 -9.24
CA ARG A 91 -1.94 -5.29 -10.53
C ARG A 91 -2.40 -4.25 -11.55
N LYS A 92 -3.72 -4.07 -11.70
CA LYS A 92 -4.28 -3.07 -12.64
C LYS A 92 -3.81 -1.65 -12.32
N LEU A 93 -3.75 -1.27 -11.04
CA LEU A 93 -3.33 0.06 -10.61
C LEU A 93 -1.84 0.30 -10.88
N ILE A 94 -0.97 -0.65 -10.55
CA ILE A 94 0.49 -0.53 -10.72
C ILE A 94 0.85 -0.49 -12.22
N MET A 95 0.25 -1.37 -13.03
CA MET A 95 0.50 -1.46 -14.49
C MET A 95 -0.03 -0.27 -15.28
N SER A 96 -0.82 0.61 -14.66
CA SER A 96 -1.32 1.81 -15.32
C SER A 96 -0.25 2.91 -15.31
N PRO A 97 -0.03 3.66 -16.40
CA PRO A 97 0.91 4.77 -16.41
C PRO A 97 0.44 5.99 -15.60
N THR A 98 -0.86 6.03 -15.24
CA THR A 98 -1.48 7.11 -14.47
C THR A 98 -2.44 6.53 -13.43
N ASP A 99 -2.87 7.37 -12.48
CA ASP A 99 -3.93 7.02 -11.55
C ASP A 99 -5.22 6.55 -12.25
N LEU A 100 -5.87 5.53 -11.68
CA LEU A 100 -7.15 5.00 -12.14
C LEU A 100 -8.19 5.11 -11.03
N GLY A 101 -9.27 5.83 -11.33
CA GLY A 101 -10.41 5.97 -10.44
C GLY A 101 -10.26 7.09 -9.43
N TRP A 102 -9.15 7.14 -8.68
CA TRP A 102 -8.89 8.18 -7.68
C TRP A 102 -7.43 8.62 -7.64
N MET A 103 -7.19 9.82 -7.13
CA MET A 103 -5.86 10.41 -6.97
C MET A 103 -4.95 9.53 -6.08
N ASN A 104 -3.69 9.35 -6.50
CA ASN A 104 -2.67 8.52 -5.85
C ASN A 104 -3.01 7.02 -5.78
N SER A 105 -3.92 6.53 -6.62
CA SER A 105 -4.29 5.10 -6.68
C SER A 105 -3.13 4.21 -7.09
N ARG A 106 -2.26 4.66 -8.02
CA ARG A 106 -1.06 3.91 -8.42
C ARG A 106 -0.05 3.82 -7.28
N MET A 107 0.30 4.97 -6.69
CA MET A 107 1.16 5.05 -5.50
C MET A 107 0.66 4.15 -4.37
N SER A 108 -0.64 4.21 -4.08
CA SER A 108 -1.28 3.39 -3.03
C SER A 108 -1.10 1.90 -3.28
N ALA A 109 -1.23 1.47 -4.54
CA ALA A 109 -1.05 0.07 -4.92
C ALA A 109 0.42 -0.36 -4.87
N ILE A 110 1.36 0.52 -5.28
CA ILE A 110 2.80 0.29 -5.15
C ILE A 110 3.17 0.05 -3.69
N HIS A 111 2.72 0.88 -2.75
CA HIS A 111 2.97 0.69 -1.32
C HIS A 111 2.41 -0.62 -0.71
N LEU A 112 1.51 -1.29 -1.44
CA LEU A 112 0.92 -2.58 -1.08
C LEU A 112 1.52 -3.74 -1.88
N ALA A 113 2.47 -3.49 -2.78
CA ALA A 113 3.04 -4.55 -3.61
C ALA A 113 3.84 -5.57 -2.77
N LYS A 114 4.42 -5.19 -1.63
CA LYS A 114 4.99 -6.17 -0.69
C LYS A 114 3.95 -7.19 -0.25
N ASP A 115 2.75 -6.74 0.11
CA ASP A 115 1.65 -7.63 0.47
C ASP A 115 1.24 -8.48 -0.74
N TYR A 116 1.16 -7.86 -1.93
CA TYR A 116 0.83 -8.54 -3.20
C TYR A 116 1.72 -9.75 -3.48
N PHE A 117 3.04 -9.57 -3.36
CA PHE A 117 4.06 -10.59 -3.64
C PHE A 117 4.24 -11.63 -2.52
N LYS A 118 3.57 -11.45 -1.38
CA LYS A 118 3.60 -12.45 -0.32
C LYS A 118 3.01 -13.76 -0.83
N ASP A 119 3.83 -14.80 -0.84
CA ASP A 119 3.49 -16.15 -1.30
C ASP A 119 2.93 -16.21 -2.74
N PHE A 120 3.23 -15.20 -3.57
CA PHE A 120 2.73 -15.08 -4.94
C PHE A 120 3.82 -14.54 -5.89
N ARG A 121 3.89 -15.12 -7.09
CA ARG A 121 4.89 -14.74 -8.10
C ARG A 121 4.22 -14.09 -9.29
N ASP A 122 4.71 -12.91 -9.64
CA ASP A 122 4.30 -12.16 -10.82
C ASP A 122 5.50 -11.38 -11.36
N ASP A 123 6.28 -12.05 -12.20
CA ASP A 123 7.53 -11.51 -12.73
C ASP A 123 7.28 -10.24 -13.56
N GLU A 124 6.17 -10.17 -14.30
CA GLU A 124 5.80 -9.01 -15.11
C GLU A 124 5.53 -7.77 -14.24
N LEU A 125 4.74 -7.92 -13.18
CA LEU A 125 4.47 -6.82 -12.26
C LEU A 125 5.76 -6.38 -11.53
N GLY A 126 6.63 -7.34 -11.19
CA GLY A 126 7.92 -7.06 -10.61
C GLY A 126 8.82 -6.25 -11.54
N CYS A 127 8.82 -6.57 -12.83
CA CYS A 127 9.55 -5.79 -13.83
C CYS A 127 8.96 -4.41 -14.08
N GLU A 128 7.64 -4.24 -13.98
CA GLU A 128 7.02 -2.92 -14.01
C GLU A 128 7.50 -2.05 -12.84
N LEU A 129 7.58 -2.59 -11.62
CA LEU A 129 8.14 -1.85 -10.47
C LEU A 129 9.60 -1.44 -10.71
N VAL A 130 10.40 -2.28 -11.35
CA VAL A 130 11.77 -1.93 -11.76
C VAL A 130 11.76 -0.80 -12.80
N ALA A 131 10.87 -0.85 -13.79
CA ALA A 131 10.75 0.19 -14.81
C ALA A 131 10.36 1.55 -14.20
N ILE A 132 9.40 1.56 -13.27
CA ILE A 132 8.99 2.75 -12.52
C ILE A 132 10.19 3.32 -11.75
N PHE A 133 10.93 2.48 -11.03
CA PHE A 133 12.09 2.93 -10.27
C PHE A 133 13.22 3.49 -11.16
N CYS A 134 13.44 2.88 -12.34
CA CYS A 134 14.46 3.33 -13.29
C CYS A 134 14.06 4.59 -14.08
N ASN A 135 12.80 5.04 -14.01
CA ASN A 135 12.34 6.22 -14.72
C ASN A 135 12.37 7.46 -13.81
N PRO A 136 13.34 8.39 -13.95
CA PRO A 136 13.44 9.57 -13.10
C PRO A 136 12.30 10.58 -13.33
N SER A 137 11.51 10.43 -14.41
CA SER A 137 10.33 11.25 -14.67
C SER A 137 9.03 10.61 -14.16
N ASP A 138 9.08 9.39 -13.63
CA ASP A 138 7.90 8.77 -13.02
C ASP A 138 7.68 9.36 -11.62
N GLN A 139 6.49 9.89 -11.36
CA GLN A 139 6.12 10.47 -10.07
C GLN A 139 6.18 9.45 -8.92
N ASP A 140 6.03 8.15 -9.23
CA ASP A 140 6.00 7.06 -8.27
C ASP A 140 7.37 6.38 -8.11
N GLN A 141 8.44 6.96 -8.67
CA GLN A 141 9.80 6.39 -8.67
C GLN A 141 10.31 6.09 -7.24
N LEU A 142 10.15 7.01 -6.29
CA LEU A 142 10.56 6.81 -4.90
C LEU A 142 9.71 5.75 -4.19
N SER A 143 8.41 5.71 -4.49
CA SER A 143 7.49 4.69 -3.96
C SER A 143 7.89 3.29 -4.44
N ALA A 144 8.29 3.17 -5.71
CA ALA A 144 8.80 1.93 -6.28
C ALA A 144 10.15 1.53 -5.65
N ARG A 145 11.08 2.47 -5.46
CA ARG A 145 12.35 2.24 -4.74
C ARG A 145 12.09 1.60 -3.37
N GLY A 146 11.35 2.31 -2.51
CA GLY A 146 11.09 1.85 -1.14
C GLY A 146 10.39 0.50 -1.10
N THR A 147 9.45 0.26 -2.03
CA THR A 147 8.75 -1.01 -2.12
C THR A 147 9.67 -2.15 -2.60
N LEU A 148 10.53 -1.91 -3.58
CA LEU A 148 11.50 -2.91 -4.03
C LEU A 148 12.46 -3.32 -2.90
N VAL A 149 12.96 -2.35 -2.13
CA VAL A 149 13.77 -2.61 -0.93
C VAL A 149 13.01 -3.52 0.05
N ASP A 150 11.73 -3.23 0.28
CA ASP A 150 10.87 -3.97 1.20
C ASP A 150 10.50 -5.39 0.71
N ILE A 151 10.37 -5.60 -0.60
CA ILE A 151 10.11 -6.90 -1.23
C ILE A 151 11.37 -7.76 -1.21
N LEU A 152 12.53 -7.16 -1.49
CA LEU A 152 13.82 -7.85 -1.54
C LEU A 152 14.39 -8.15 -0.15
N GLY A 153 13.99 -7.38 0.88
CA GLY A 153 14.47 -7.56 2.25
C GLY A 153 15.90 -7.08 2.45
N ILE A 154 16.39 -6.16 1.60
CA ILE A 154 17.79 -5.72 1.54
C ILE A 154 18.04 -4.39 2.28
N ARG A 155 17.10 -3.93 3.12
CA ARG A 155 17.20 -2.61 3.76
C ARG A 155 18.50 -2.41 4.54
N ASP A 156 18.95 -3.44 5.25
CA ASP A 156 20.16 -3.39 6.08
C ASP A 156 21.46 -3.48 5.27
N GLU A 157 21.36 -3.67 3.94
CA GLU A 157 22.49 -3.74 3.01
C GLU A 157 22.75 -2.40 2.30
N LEU A 158 21.88 -1.40 2.48
CA LEU A 158 21.89 -0.12 1.77
C LEU A 158 22.39 1.01 2.69
N GLY A 159 23.19 1.92 2.15
CA GLY A 159 23.63 3.12 2.86
C GLY A 159 22.52 4.17 2.96
N ASP A 160 21.76 4.31 1.87
CA ASP A 160 20.59 5.17 1.73
C ASP A 160 19.45 4.39 1.02
N PRO A 161 18.65 3.63 1.79
CA PRO A 161 17.54 2.87 1.25
C PRO A 161 16.51 3.71 0.47
N PHE A 162 16.43 5.02 0.75
CA PHE A 162 15.38 5.90 0.24
C PHE A 162 15.87 6.91 -0.81
N GLY A 163 17.17 7.04 -1.03
CA GLY A 163 17.74 7.97 -2.02
C GLY A 163 17.55 9.43 -1.61
N LEU A 164 17.63 9.71 -0.31
CA LEU A 164 17.50 11.06 0.28
C LEU A 164 18.81 11.85 0.24
N GLU A 165 19.95 11.17 0.13
CA GLU A 165 21.27 11.80 0.08
C GLU A 165 21.68 12.04 -1.38
N LEU A 166 21.80 13.31 -1.76
CA LEU A 166 22.10 13.77 -3.14
C LEU A 166 23.59 13.70 -3.51
N GLU A 167 24.41 12.98 -2.74
CA GLU A 167 25.84 12.87 -3.01
C GLU A 167 26.08 12.03 -4.28
N ALA A 168 27.11 12.41 -5.04
CA ALA A 168 27.33 11.98 -6.42
C ALA A 168 27.38 10.44 -6.58
N GLY A 169 26.31 9.89 -7.15
CA GLY A 169 26.22 8.49 -7.58
C GLY A 169 25.46 7.61 -6.58
N ASP A 170 24.19 7.32 -6.91
CA ASP A 170 23.33 6.42 -6.14
C ASP A 170 23.73 4.94 -6.39
N THR A 171 24.79 4.51 -5.71
CA THR A 171 25.28 3.13 -5.79
C THR A 171 24.23 2.12 -5.33
N ASP A 172 23.37 2.50 -4.39
CA ASP A 172 22.24 1.72 -3.89
C ASP A 172 21.19 1.49 -4.97
N ALA A 173 20.88 2.48 -5.81
CA ALA A 173 19.96 2.30 -6.93
C ALA A 173 20.44 1.19 -7.88
N GLY A 174 21.73 1.17 -8.21
CA GLY A 174 22.32 0.12 -9.03
C GLY A 174 22.17 -1.27 -8.38
N TYR A 175 22.38 -1.36 -7.06
CA TYR A 175 22.21 -2.60 -6.31
C TYR A 175 20.75 -3.07 -6.25
N ILE A 176 19.81 -2.18 -5.93
CA ILE A 176 18.36 -2.46 -5.91
C ILE A 176 17.90 -2.96 -7.27
N VAL A 177 18.27 -2.28 -8.37
CA VAL A 177 17.89 -2.70 -9.74
C VAL A 177 18.44 -4.08 -10.06
N LYS A 178 19.72 -4.34 -9.74
CA LYS A 178 20.34 -5.66 -9.98
C LYS A 178 19.58 -6.77 -9.25
N MET A 179 19.31 -6.59 -7.96
CA MET A 179 18.63 -7.58 -7.14
C MET A 179 17.17 -7.79 -7.59
N ALA A 180 16.46 -6.72 -7.92
CA ALA A 180 15.10 -6.79 -8.43
C ALA A 180 15.01 -7.51 -9.77
N ARG A 181 15.89 -7.19 -10.73
CA ARG A 181 15.92 -7.87 -12.04
C ARG A 181 16.20 -9.36 -11.91
N GLN A 182 17.08 -9.75 -10.98
CA GLN A 182 17.33 -11.16 -10.66
C GLN A 182 16.10 -11.83 -10.04
N ARG A 183 15.44 -11.15 -9.08
CA ARG A 183 14.26 -11.68 -8.37
C ARG A 183 13.05 -11.91 -9.28
N PHE A 184 12.88 -11.08 -10.30
CA PHE A 184 11.72 -11.06 -11.20
C PHE A 184 12.02 -11.48 -12.64
N ASN A 185 13.24 -11.93 -12.94
CA ASN A 185 13.68 -12.34 -14.29
C ASN A 185 13.43 -11.28 -15.38
N CYS A 186 13.73 -10.01 -15.08
CA CYS A 186 13.53 -8.93 -16.03
C CYS A 186 14.61 -8.96 -17.13
N HIS A 187 14.20 -9.31 -18.35
CA HIS A 187 15.05 -9.29 -19.53
C HIS A 187 14.97 -7.91 -20.21
N GLY A 188 15.82 -6.98 -19.81
CA GLY A 188 15.87 -5.64 -20.41
C GLY A 188 16.94 -4.76 -19.77
N GLY A 189 18.01 -4.50 -20.53
CA GLY A 189 19.04 -3.52 -20.20
C GLY A 189 18.56 -2.11 -20.51
N LEU A 190 19.10 -1.14 -19.79
CA LEU A 190 18.96 0.29 -20.09
C LEU A 190 19.31 0.51 -21.56
N HIS A 191 18.37 1.08 -22.33
CA HIS A 191 18.67 1.77 -23.59
C HIS A 191 18.71 3.26 -23.31
#